data_AF-A0A520I7C5-F1
#
_entry.id   AF-A0A520I7C5-F1
#
_cell.length_a   1.000
_cell.length_b   1.000
_cell.length_c   1.000
_cell.angle_alpha   90.00
_cell.angle_beta   90.00
_cell.angle_gamma   90.00
#
_symmetry.space_group_name_H-M   'P 1'
#
loop_
_entity.id
_entity.type
_entity.pdbx_description
1 polymer ?
#
loop_
_entity_poly.entity_id
_entity_poly.type
_entity_poly.pdbx_seq_one_letter_code
_entity_poly.pdbx_strand_id
1 'polypeptide(L)' 'MPVPVRRARAEALRQQGRVAAAAFHADQVGRPIRVVVERGGVGHSEHFTKATIRGHHDVGALVALTVSAASADGVEAG' A
#
# COMPACT_ATOMS: atom_id res chain seq x y z
N MET A 1 -19.23 20.03 17.99
CA MET A 1 -19.75 18.64 17.84
C MET A 1 -19.38 17.83 19.08
N PRO A 2 -20.31 17.13 19.76
CA PRO A 2 -20.02 16.28 20.92
C PRO A 2 -19.00 15.17 20.62
N VAL A 3 -18.24 14.72 21.63
CA VAL A 3 -17.21 13.68 21.49
C VAL A 3 -17.74 12.39 20.85
N PRO A 4 -18.91 11.83 21.24
CA PRO A 4 -19.40 10.57 20.65
C PRO A 4 -19.68 10.70 19.15
N VAL A 5 -20.23 11.83 18.72
CA VAL A 5 -20.51 12.11 17.30
C VAL A 5 -19.22 12.20 16.49
N ARG A 6 -18.18 12.84 17.03
CA ARG A 6 -16.86 12.90 16.35
C ARG A 6 -16.23 11.51 16.21
N ARG A 7 -16.34 10.68 17.25
CA ARG A 7 -15.83 9.30 17.24
C ARG A 7 -16.53 8.46 16.16
N ALA A 8 -17.87 8.47 16.13
CA ALA A 8 -18.64 7.72 15.16
C ALA A 8 -18.32 8.14 13.71
N ARG A 9 -18.20 9.44 13.45
CA ARG A 9 -17.82 9.95 12.12
C ARG A 9 -16.40 9.54 11.73
N ALA A 10 -15.45 9.62 12.65
CA ALA A 10 -14.07 9.22 12.39
C ALA A 10 -13.94 7.73 12.11
N GLU A 11 -14.74 6.89 12.78
CA GLU A 11 -14.79 5.45 12.53
C GLU A 11 -15.36 5.13 11.15
N ALA A 12 -16.49 5.75 10.79
CA ALA A 12 -17.08 5.61 9.45
C ALA A 12 -16.10 6.04 8.36
N LEU A 13 -15.43 7.19 8.54
CA LEU A 13 -14.43 7.68 7.57
C LEU A 13 -13.25 6.71 7.42
N ARG A 14 -12.74 6.15 8.52
CA ARG A 14 -11.66 5.14 8.47
C ARG A 14 -12.11 3.88 7.75
N GLN A 15 -13.35 3.44 7.95
CA GLN A 15 -13.89 2.29 7.25
C GLN A 15 -13.97 2.54 5.74
N GLN A 16 -14.47 3.70 5.32
CA GLN A 16 -14.48 4.11 3.91
C GLN A 16 -13.06 4.19 3.33
N GLY A 17 -12.12 4.75 4.09
CA GLY A 17 -10.71 4.80 3.71
C GLY A 17 -10.10 3.41 3.48
N ARG A 18 -10.38 2.45 4.36
CA ARG A 18 -9.93 1.05 4.20
C ARG A 18 -10.50 0.40 2.94
N VAL A 19 -11.78 0.61 2.64
CA VAL A 19 -12.42 0.09 1.42
C VAL A 19 -11.78 0.69 0.17
N ALA A 20 -11.56 2.01 0.15
CA ALA A 20 -10.93 2.68 -0.97
C ALA A 20 -9.47 2.24 -1.17
N ALA A 21 -8.70 2.10 -0.08
CA ALA A 21 -7.32 1.61 -0.14
C ALA A 21 -7.24 0.18 -0.69
N ALA A 22 -8.10 -0.72 -0.21
CA ALA A 22 -8.13 -2.10 -0.70
C ALA A 22 -8.51 -2.18 -2.18
N ALA A 23 -9.48 -1.37 -2.63
CA ALA A 23 -9.84 -1.29 -4.04
C ALA A 23 -8.67 -0.75 -4.90
N PHE A 24 -7.96 0.26 -4.40
CA PHE A 24 -6.78 0.78 -5.07
C PHE A 24 -5.67 -0.28 -5.18
N HIS A 25 -5.34 -0.99 -4.09
CA HIS A 25 -4.33 -2.05 -4.14
C HIS A 25 -4.70 -3.15 -5.14
N ALA A 26 -5.98 -3.54 -5.19
CA ALA A 26 -6.48 -4.54 -6.14
C ALA A 26 -6.31 -4.09 -7.61
N ASP A 27 -6.56 -2.81 -7.92
CA ASP A 27 -6.36 -2.27 -9.29
C ASP A 27 -4.88 -2.23 -9.72
N GLN A 28 -3.95 -2.32 -8.77
CA GLN A 28 -2.52 -2.36 -9.08
C GLN A 28 -2.04 -3.71 -9.62
N VAL A 29 -2.79 -4.81 -9.40
CA VAL A 29 -2.34 -6.16 -9.82
C VAL A 29 -2.11 -6.21 -11.33
N GLY A 30 -0.94 -6.71 -11.73
CA GLY A 30 -0.48 -6.76 -13.12
C GLY A 30 0.12 -5.45 -13.65
N ARG A 31 0.07 -4.35 -12.89
CA ARG A 31 0.67 -3.07 -13.29
C ARG A 31 2.12 -2.96 -12.81
N PRO A 32 3.00 -2.29 -13.57
CA PRO A 32 4.30 -1.89 -13.08
C PRO A 32 4.16 -0.76 -12.05
N ILE A 33 4.97 -0.81 -11.00
CA ILE A 33 5.10 0.22 -9.98
C ILE A 33 6.58 0.53 -9.74
N ARG A 34 6.88 1.77 -9.33
CA ARG A 34 8.21 2.17 -8.83
C ARG A 34 8.20 2.13 -7.31
N VAL A 35 9.17 1.44 -6.72
CA VAL A 35 9.27 1.22 -5.27
C VAL A 35 10.63 1.68 -4.78
N VAL A 36 10.63 2.52 -3.75
CA VAL A 36 11.84 2.81 -2.97
C VAL A 36 12.04 1.65 -1.99
N VAL A 37 13.16 0.94 -2.14
CA VAL A 37 13.49 -0.22 -1.32
C VAL A 37 13.86 0.24 0.09
N GLU A 38 13.17 -0.31 1.07
CA GLU A 38 13.46 -0.16 2.49
C GLU A 38 14.05 -1.47 3.05
N ARG A 39 14.20 -1.55 4.37
CA ARG A 39 14.81 -2.71 5.03
C ARG A 39 13.83 -3.87 5.12
N GLY A 40 14.33 -5.10 4.98
CA GLY A 40 13.54 -6.32 5.25
C GLY A 40 12.62 -6.75 4.12
N GLY A 41 12.99 -6.46 2.86
CA GLY A 41 12.21 -6.89 1.69
C GLY A 41 10.89 -6.13 1.53
N VAL A 42 10.82 -4.90 2.04
CA VAL A 42 9.67 -4.01 1.88
C VAL A 42 10.10 -2.68 1.31
N GLY A 43 9.14 -1.91 0.82
CA GLY A 43 9.35 -0.54 0.36
C GLY A 43 8.02 0.18 0.19
N HIS A 44 8.08 1.41 -0.32
CA HIS A 44 6.89 2.18 -0.65
C HIS A 44 6.88 2.58 -2.13
N SER A 45 5.70 2.49 -2.73
CA SER A 45 5.47 2.99 -4.08
C SER A 45 5.39 4.52 -4.11
N GLU A 46 5.30 5.08 -5.32
CA GLU A 46 5.04 6.52 -5.53
C GLU A 46 3.75 7.02 -4.89
N HIS A 47 2.78 6.12 -4.71
CA HIS A 47 1.51 6.39 -4.03
C HIS A 47 1.56 6.09 -2.53
N PHE A 48 2.77 5.90 -1.97
CA PHE A 48 3.00 5.47 -0.59
C PHE A 48 2.29 4.15 -0.23
N THR A 49 2.03 3.29 -1.22
CA THR A 49 1.56 1.94 -0.98
C THR A 49 2.71 1.08 -0.50
N LYS A 50 2.54 0.42 0.64
CA LYS A 50 3.50 -0.58 1.11
C LYS A 50 3.59 -1.71 0.09
N ALA A 51 4.81 -2.01 -0.34
CA ALA A 51 5.12 -3.10 -1.23
C ALA A 51 6.02 -4.12 -0.51
N THR A 52 5.61 -5.38 -0.49
CA THR A 52 6.51 -6.50 -0.18
C THR A 52 7.23 -6.86 -1.48
N ILE A 53 8.56 -6.85 -1.45
CA ILE A 53 9.42 -7.00 -2.62
C ILE A 53 10.00 -8.41 -2.63
N ARG A 54 9.84 -9.15 -3.73
CA ARG A 54 10.49 -10.45 -3.94
C ARG A 54 11.90 -10.25 -4.50
N GLY A 55 12.82 -11.13 -4.13
CA GLY A 55 14.22 -11.04 -4.55
C GLY A 55 15.06 -10.12 -3.66
N HIS A 56 16.30 -9.88 -4.07
CA HIS A 56 17.25 -9.04 -3.34
C HIS A 56 17.48 -7.72 -4.06
N HIS A 57 17.28 -6.62 -3.35
CA HIS A 57 17.55 -5.26 -3.84
C HIS A 57 18.20 -4.44 -2.72
N ASP A 58 19.04 -3.48 -3.10
CA ASP A 58 19.74 -2.62 -2.15
C ASP A 58 18.79 -1.60 -1.51
N VAL A 59 18.93 -1.40 -0.21
CA VAL A 59 18.17 -0.38 0.54
C VAL A 59 18.48 1.01 -0.04
N GLY A 60 17.44 1.79 -0.31
CA GLY A 60 17.53 3.11 -0.94
C GLY A 60 17.50 3.08 -2.46
N ALA A 61 17.55 1.90 -3.10
CA ALA A 61 17.35 1.79 -4.54
C ALA A 61 15.90 2.11 -4.93
N LEU A 62 15.71 2.70 -6.11
CA LEU A 62 14.42 2.84 -6.76
C LEU A 62 14.29 1.76 -7.84
N VAL A 63 13.37 0.81 -7.65
CA VAL A 63 13.20 -0.34 -8.55
C VAL A 63 11.83 -0.33 -9.20
N ALA A 64 11.75 -0.76 -10.46
CA ALA A 64 10.49 -0.97 -11.16
C ALA A 64 10.11 -2.46 -11.09
N LEU A 65 8.93 -2.76 -10.53
CA LEU A 65 8.46 -4.12 -10.29
C LEU A 65 7.01 -4.26 -10.74
N THR A 66 6.61 -5.48 -11.10
CA THR A 66 5.21 -5.76 -11.44
C THR A 66 4.49 -6.27 -10.20
N VAL A 67 3.30 -5.71 -9.92
CA VAL A 67 2.49 -6.21 -8.81
C VAL A 67 1.91 -7.58 -9.18
N SER A 68 2.20 -8.57 -8.35
CA SER A 68 1.74 -9.95 -8.51
C SER A 68 0.53 -10.28 -7.65
N ALA A 69 0.34 -9.59 -6.53
CA ALA A 69 -0.78 -9.77 -5.62
C ALA A 69 -1.05 -8.50 -4.81
N ALA A 70 -2.25 -8.41 -4.23
CA ALA A 70 -2.69 -7.29 -3.41
C ALA A 70 -3.44 -7.76 -2.16
N SER A 71 -3.37 -6.98 -1.08
CA SER A 71 -4.11 -7.18 0.16
C SER A 71 -4.64 -5.85 0.70
N ALA A 72 -5.35 -5.88 1.83
CA ALA A 72 -5.80 -4.66 2.50
C ALA A 72 -4.62 -3.77 2.97
N ASP A 73 -3.45 -4.37 3.22
CA ASP A 73 -2.28 -3.68 3.80
C ASP A 73 -1.26 -3.20 2.75
N GLY A 74 -1.41 -3.60 1.48
CA GLY A 74 -0.51 -3.20 0.41
C GLY A 74 -0.48 -4.19 -0.75
N VAL A 75 0.69 -4.30 -1.39
CA VAL A 75 0.91 -5.13 -2.58
C VAL A 75 2.15 -6.01 -2.46
N GLU A 76 2.21 -7.10 -3.22
CA GLU A 76 3.42 -7.88 -3.44
C GLU A 76 3.94 -7.65 -4.86
N ALA A 77 5.21 -7.27 -5.00
CA ALA A 77 5.83 -6.99 -6.28
C ALA A 77 7.18 -7.70 -6.42
N GLY A 78 7.52 -8.11 -7.63
CA GLY A 78 8.73 -8.88 -7.91
C GLY A 78 8.84 -9.28 -9.37
#